data_AF-A0AA39QFG4-F1
#
_entry.id   AF-A0AA39QFG4-F1
#
_cell.length_a   1.000
_cell.length_b   1.000
_cell.length_c   1.000
_cell.angle_alpha   90.00
_cell.angle_beta   90.00
_cell.angle_gamma   90.00
#
_symmetry.space_group_name_H-M   'P 1'
#
loop_
_entity.id
_entity.type
_entity.pdbx_description
1 polymer ?
#
loop_
_entity_poly.entity_id
_entity_poly.type
_entity_poly.pdbx_seq_one_letter_code
_entity_poly.pdbx_strand_id
1 'polypeptide(L)'
;MSTTRYPIPAVAFPPDPPDDLFVCNMIGRCCEKLKAVNIEEDGCAVCGQLVPKTRLSRLKHINKLLDVLVVPGVMKREHEAADDNLLDDTEPVIDRTCTFICDACRSDLRKCRIPTNALARGTWIGEVPRQLSDLRFMERMLIARVRHTCTFVRIKNGMRKMKANVIAFENPTPLVYD
;
A
#
# COMPACT_ATOMS: atom_id res chain seq x y z
N MET A 1 17.02 36.48 8.84
CA MET A 1 17.36 35.06 9.01
C MET A 1 18.54 34.75 8.11
N SER A 2 19.74 34.67 8.68
CA SER A 2 21.00 34.52 7.94
C SER A 2 21.18 33.05 7.55
N THR A 3 21.23 32.76 6.25
CA THR A 3 21.51 31.42 5.72
C THR A 3 23.02 31.25 5.64
N THR A 4 23.61 30.66 6.68
CA THR A 4 24.99 30.18 6.65
C THR A 4 25.08 29.04 5.63
N ARG A 5 25.40 29.38 4.37
CA ARG A 5 25.84 28.40 3.38
C ARG A 5 27.21 27.90 3.86
N TYR A 6 27.31 26.62 4.21
CA TYR A 6 28.60 25.99 4.45
C TYR A 6 29.48 26.20 3.21
N PRO A 7 30.73 26.66 3.35
CA PRO A 7 31.64 26.80 2.22
C PRO A 7 31.87 25.42 1.62
N ILE A 8 31.45 25.24 0.37
CA ILE A 8 31.76 24.03 -0.40
C ILE A 8 33.27 24.09 -0.64
N PRO A 9 34.06 23.09 -0.19
CA PRO A 9 35.48 23.07 -0.47
C PRO A 9 35.67 23.12 -1.99
N ALA A 10 36.53 24.01 -2.46
CA ALA A 10 36.87 24.14 -3.87
C ALA A 10 37.68 22.91 -4.31
N VAL A 11 36.98 21.81 -4.59
CA VAL A 11 37.58 20.63 -5.21
C VAL A 11 37.86 21.01 -6.66
N ALA A 12 39.13 20.95 -7.07
CA ALA A 12 39.51 21.19 -8.46
C ALA A 12 38.74 20.22 -9.37
N PHE A 13 38.09 20.76 -10.41
CA PHE A 13 37.34 19.96 -11.37
C PHE A 13 38.11 19.86 -12.69
N PRO A 14 38.22 18.67 -13.31
CA PRO A 14 37.70 17.39 -12.80
C PRO A 14 38.51 16.88 -11.61
N PRO A 15 37.87 16.12 -10.68
CA PRO A 15 38.60 15.45 -9.62
C PRO A 15 39.61 14.47 -10.21
N ASP A 16 40.71 14.26 -9.49
CA ASP A 16 41.68 13.24 -9.84
C ASP A 16 41.02 11.86 -9.92
N PRO A 17 41.49 10.97 -10.82
CA PRO A 17 40.94 9.62 -10.93
C PRO A 17 41.09 8.88 -9.58
N PRO A 18 40.07 8.09 -9.17
CA PRO A 18 40.13 7.33 -7.94
C PRO A 18 41.20 6.25 -8.00
N ASP A 19 41.82 5.96 -6.86
CA ASP A 19 42.80 4.88 -6.71
C ASP A 19 42.19 3.50 -7.01
N ASP A 20 42.96 2.59 -7.59
CA ASP A 20 42.52 1.25 -7.97
C ASP A 20 42.03 0.45 -6.75
N LEU A 21 42.64 0.66 -5.58
CA LEU A 21 42.18 0.06 -4.32
C LEU A 21 40.81 0.59 -3.92
N PHE A 22 40.55 1.88 -4.13
CA PHE A 22 39.25 2.49 -3.85
C PHE A 22 38.18 1.93 -4.79
N VAL A 23 38.48 1.81 -6.09
CA VAL A 23 37.59 1.22 -7.09
C VAL A 23 37.30 -0.24 -6.75
N CYS A 24 38.32 -1.04 -6.45
CA CYS A 24 38.15 -2.44 -6.02
C CYS A 24 37.26 -2.56 -4.77
N ASN A 25 37.46 -1.72 -3.76
CA ASN A 25 36.64 -1.70 -2.55
C ASN A 25 35.19 -1.28 -2.83
N MET A 26 34.99 -0.31 -3.74
CA MET A 26 33.65 0.12 -4.15
C MET A 26 32.92 -1.03 -4.86
N ILE A 27 33.58 -1.70 -5.79
CA ILE A 27 33.06 -2.86 -6.50
C ILE A 27 32.72 -3.97 -5.49
N GLY A 28 33.64 -4.30 -4.58
CA GLY A 28 33.42 -5.33 -3.55
C GLY A 28 32.18 -5.03 -2.68
N ARG A 29 32.05 -3.79 -2.20
CA ARG A 29 30.86 -3.36 -1.44
C ARG A 29 29.57 -3.42 -2.27
N CYS A 30 29.65 -3.09 -3.56
CA CYS A 30 28.52 -3.20 -4.47
C CYS A 30 28.09 -4.66 -4.62
N CYS A 31 29.03 -5.56 -4.90
CA CYS A 31 28.78 -7.00 -5.00
C CYS A 31 28.16 -7.57 -3.70
N GLU A 32 28.65 -7.15 -2.54
CA GLU A 32 28.08 -7.54 -1.24
C GLU A 32 26.61 -7.11 -1.08
N LYS A 33 26.29 -5.87 -1.45
CA LYS A 33 24.91 -5.36 -1.40
C LYS A 33 24.00 -6.03 -2.42
N LEU A 34 24.56 -6.43 -3.57
CA LEU A 34 23.82 -7.10 -4.64
C LEU A 34 23.68 -8.61 -4.47
N LYS A 35 24.15 -9.18 -3.35
CA LYS A 35 23.88 -10.59 -3.02
C LYS A 35 22.37 -10.83 -2.96
N ALA A 36 21.93 -11.99 -3.47
CA ALA A 36 20.51 -12.37 -3.51
C ALA A 36 19.82 -12.20 -2.14
N VAL A 37 20.47 -12.59 -1.05
CA VAL A 37 19.94 -12.44 0.32
C VAL A 37 19.54 -11.00 0.70
N ASN A 38 20.19 -10.00 0.10
CA ASN A 38 19.95 -8.58 0.37
C ASN A 38 18.92 -7.96 -0.59
N ILE A 39 18.58 -8.66 -1.68
CA ILE A 39 17.62 -8.22 -2.70
C ILE A 39 16.29 -8.96 -2.55
N GLU A 40 16.31 -10.24 -2.17
CA GLU A 40 15.10 -11.05 -2.03
C GLU A 40 14.12 -10.40 -1.07
N GLU A 41 12.91 -10.15 -1.58
CA GLU A 41 11.80 -9.60 -0.84
C GLU A 41 10.75 -10.67 -0.57
N ASP A 42 9.97 -10.46 0.48
CA ASP A 42 8.80 -11.27 0.78
C ASP A 42 7.71 -10.37 1.40
N GLY A 43 6.49 -10.87 1.45
CA GLY A 43 5.32 -10.13 1.90
C GLY A 43 5.23 -10.03 3.44
N CYS A 44 4.84 -8.86 3.93
CA CYS A 44 4.44 -8.70 5.33
C CYS A 44 2.95 -8.99 5.52
N ALA A 45 2.61 -9.94 6.39
CA ALA A 45 1.23 -10.33 6.70
C ALA A 45 0.35 -9.21 7.29
N VAL A 46 0.94 -8.16 7.86
CA VAL A 46 0.21 -7.08 8.54
C VAL A 46 -0.07 -5.89 7.64
N CYS A 47 0.84 -5.55 6.72
CA CYS A 47 0.70 -4.39 5.82
C CYS A 47 0.68 -4.73 4.33
N GLY A 48 0.89 -6.00 3.95
CA GLY A 48 0.94 -6.45 2.56
C GLY A 48 2.12 -5.95 1.73
N GLN A 49 3.04 -5.17 2.32
CA GLN A 49 4.19 -4.62 1.59
C GLN A 49 5.26 -5.70 1.38
N LEU A 50 5.86 -5.68 0.18
CA LEU A 50 7.11 -6.38 -0.09
C LEU A 50 8.25 -5.66 0.63
N VAL A 51 9.01 -6.42 1.41
CA VAL A 51 10.13 -5.91 2.20
C VAL A 51 11.29 -6.91 2.07
N PRO A 52 12.56 -6.44 2.03
CA PRO A 52 13.71 -7.34 2.02
C PRO A 52 13.65 -8.34 3.16
N LYS A 53 13.96 -9.62 2.89
CA LYS A 53 13.94 -10.70 3.88
C LYS A 53 14.80 -10.42 5.12
N THR A 54 15.86 -9.62 4.96
CA THR A 54 16.72 -9.16 6.06
C THR A 54 15.99 -8.30 7.10
N ARG A 55 14.84 -7.70 6.73
CA ARG A 55 13.99 -6.86 7.58
C ARG A 55 12.65 -7.51 7.91
N LEU A 56 12.55 -8.82 7.68
CA LEU A 56 11.39 -9.63 7.97
C LEU A 56 11.69 -10.59 9.13
N SER A 57 10.66 -10.84 9.92
CA SER A 57 10.72 -11.81 11.01
C SER A 57 9.48 -12.68 11.00
N ARG A 58 9.58 -13.92 11.51
CA ARG A 58 8.45 -14.86 11.46
C ARG A 58 7.26 -14.34 12.29
N LEU A 59 6.08 -14.33 11.68
CA LEU A 59 4.84 -13.85 12.31
C LEU A 59 4.51 -14.61 13.60
N LYS A 60 4.77 -15.92 13.63
CA LYS A 60 4.54 -16.80 14.79
C LYS A 60 5.09 -16.27 16.12
N HIS A 61 6.15 -15.44 16.09
CA HIS A 61 6.78 -14.89 17.30
C HIS A 61 5.97 -13.77 17.96
N ILE A 62 4.93 -13.26 17.30
CA ILE A 62 4.12 -12.15 17.81
C ILE A 62 2.61 -12.46 17.77
N ASN A 63 2.22 -13.74 17.65
CA ASN A 63 0.80 -14.13 17.56
C ASN A 63 -0.05 -13.56 18.72
N LYS A 64 0.54 -13.42 19.92
CA LYS A 64 -0.13 -12.85 21.11
C LYS A 64 -0.36 -11.34 21.06
N LEU A 65 0.14 -10.65 20.03
CA LEU A 65 0.00 -9.19 19.84
C LEU A 65 -0.94 -8.85 18.69
N LEU A 66 -1.57 -9.85 18.07
CA LEU A 66 -2.43 -9.64 16.90
C LEU A 66 -3.82 -9.14 17.26
N ASP A 67 -4.24 -9.22 18.52
CA ASP A 67 -5.56 -8.77 18.98
C ASP A 67 -5.83 -7.30 18.66
N VAL A 68 -4.78 -6.47 18.59
CA VAL A 68 -4.84 -5.06 18.20
C VAL A 68 -5.32 -4.87 16.75
N LEU A 69 -5.23 -5.91 15.92
CA LEU A 69 -5.65 -5.93 14.51
C LEU A 69 -7.08 -6.45 14.32
N VAL A 70 -7.80 -6.77 15.40
CA VAL A 70 -9.24 -7.09 15.34
C VAL A 70 -9.99 -5.76 15.30
N VAL A 71 -10.42 -5.36 14.10
CA VAL A 71 -11.13 -4.09 13.89
C VAL A 71 -12.52 -4.39 13.32
N PRO A 72 -13.60 -4.13 14.08
CA PRO A 72 -14.97 -4.36 13.62
C PRO A 72 -15.27 -3.59 12.33
N GLY A 73 -15.97 -4.23 11.40
CA GLY A 73 -16.42 -3.62 10.14
C GLY A 73 -15.35 -3.43 9.06
N VAL A 74 -14.08 -3.81 9.31
CA VAL A 74 -13.01 -3.74 8.30
C VAL A 74 -12.97 -4.98 7.41
N MET A 75 -13.07 -6.16 8.02
CA MET A 75 -13.21 -7.44 7.32
C MET A 75 -14.66 -7.90 7.39
N LYS A 76 -15.12 -8.55 6.33
CA LYS A 76 -16.37 -9.30 6.31
C LYS A 76 -16.09 -10.67 5.73
N ARG A 77 -16.56 -11.71 6.41
CA ARG A 77 -16.53 -13.06 5.89
C ARG A 77 -17.37 -13.15 4.61
N GLU A 78 -16.88 -13.94 3.66
CA GLU A 78 -17.67 -14.29 2.47
C GLU A 78 -18.92 -15.06 2.90
N HIS A 79 -20.06 -14.70 2.30
CA HIS A 79 -21.33 -15.39 2.52
C HIS A 79 -21.59 -16.31 1.32
N GLU A 80 -21.77 -17.61 1.57
CA GLU A 80 -22.19 -18.55 0.54
C GLU A 80 -23.72 -18.75 0.51
N ALA A 81 -24.41 -18.42 1.60
CA ALA A 81 -25.86 -18.56 1.75
C ALA A 81 -26.52 -17.24 2.18
N ALA A 82 -27.78 -17.03 1.77
CA ALA A 82 -28.55 -15.84 2.10
C ALA A 82 -28.89 -15.70 3.61
N ASP A 83 -28.79 -16.80 4.37
CA ASP A 83 -29.09 -16.87 5.80
C ASP A 83 -27.82 -16.95 6.67
N ASP A 84 -26.64 -16.72 6.09
CA ASP A 84 -25.43 -16.59 6.90
C ASP A 84 -25.52 -15.31 7.72
N ASN A 85 -25.58 -15.48 9.05
CA ASN A 85 -25.59 -14.36 9.98
C ASN A 85 -24.37 -13.47 9.74
N LEU A 86 -24.60 -12.15 9.69
CA LEU A 86 -23.58 -11.11 9.65
C LEU A 86 -22.81 -11.09 10.99
N LEU A 87 -21.98 -12.10 11.23
CA LEU A 87 -21.08 -12.12 12.36
C LEU A 87 -19.90 -11.22 12.01
N ASP A 88 -19.71 -10.15 12.79
CA ASP A 88 -18.50 -9.35 12.73
C ASP A 88 -17.29 -10.27 12.95
N ASP A 89 -16.31 -10.19 12.05
CA ASP A 89 -15.12 -11.01 12.13
C ASP A 89 -14.33 -10.67 13.41
N THR A 90 -14.35 -11.59 14.37
CA THR A 90 -13.58 -11.52 15.62
C THR A 90 -12.09 -11.86 15.42
N GLU A 91 -11.68 -12.05 14.16
CA GLU A 91 -10.33 -12.47 13.78
C GLU A 91 -9.45 -11.27 13.39
N PRO A 92 -8.13 -11.33 13.65
CA PRO A 92 -7.23 -10.25 13.29
C PRO A 92 -7.11 -10.11 11.77
N VAL A 93 -7.11 -8.88 11.30
CA VAL A 93 -7.02 -8.54 9.88
C VAL A 93 -5.56 -8.66 9.40
N ILE A 94 -5.18 -9.87 8.94
CA ILE A 94 -3.84 -10.23 8.43
C ILE A 94 -3.91 -11.08 7.16
N ASP A 95 -2.99 -10.87 6.22
CA ASP A 95 -2.82 -11.73 5.05
C ASP A 95 -2.28 -13.09 5.47
N ARG A 96 -3.11 -14.13 5.29
CA ARG A 96 -2.84 -15.50 5.70
C ARG A 96 -1.89 -16.24 4.77
N THR A 97 -1.67 -15.72 3.56
CA THR A 97 -0.70 -16.29 2.62
C THR A 97 0.74 -15.93 3.03
N CYS A 98 0.91 -14.83 3.76
CA CYS A 98 2.19 -14.36 4.25
C CYS A 98 2.55 -14.95 5.62
N THR A 99 3.81 -15.39 5.78
CA THR A 99 4.31 -15.97 7.05
C THR A 99 5.22 -15.03 7.85
N PHE A 100 5.52 -13.85 7.30
CA PHE A 100 6.47 -12.89 7.86
C PHE A 100 5.82 -11.56 8.26
N ILE A 101 6.50 -10.84 9.14
CA ILE A 101 6.20 -9.47 9.52
C ILE A 101 7.44 -8.58 9.41
N CYS A 102 7.27 -7.38 8.86
CA CYS A 102 8.33 -6.39 8.76
C CYS A 102 8.61 -5.69 10.10
N ASP A 103 9.84 -5.19 10.25
CA ASP A 103 10.28 -4.53 11.48
C ASP A 103 9.39 -3.35 11.90
N ALA A 104 8.87 -2.59 10.93
CA ALA A 104 7.99 -1.45 11.17
C ALA A 104 6.70 -1.89 11.86
N CYS A 105 5.94 -2.81 11.25
CA CYS A 105 4.71 -3.37 11.82
C CYS A 105 4.98 -4.06 13.15
N ARG A 106 6.08 -4.81 13.26
CA ARG A 106 6.46 -5.47 14.52
C ARG A 106 6.71 -4.46 15.65
N SER A 107 7.35 -3.33 15.35
CA SER A 107 7.64 -2.29 16.34
C SER A 107 6.37 -1.59 16.85
N ASP A 108 5.36 -1.44 16.00
CA ASP A 108 4.08 -0.84 16.36
C ASP A 108 3.19 -1.82 17.15
N LEU A 109 3.13 -3.09 16.74
CA LEU A 109 2.37 -4.12 17.47
C LEU A 109 2.91 -4.34 18.89
N ARG A 110 4.23 -4.26 19.09
CA ARG A 110 4.84 -4.28 20.44
C ARG A 110 4.40 -3.12 21.33
N LYS A 111 3.95 -2.02 20.74
CA LYS A 111 3.41 -0.85 21.44
C LYS A 111 1.89 -0.88 21.50
N CYS A 112 1.25 -1.99 21.13
CA CYS A 112 -0.19 -2.14 21.00
C CYS A 112 -0.84 -1.07 20.10
N ARG A 113 -0.18 -0.71 18.99
CA ARG A 113 -0.70 0.25 18.00
C ARG A 113 -0.91 -0.40 16.65
N ILE A 114 -1.97 0.02 15.94
CA ILE A 114 -2.23 -0.39 14.56
C ILE A 114 -1.24 0.34 13.62
N PRO A 115 -0.36 -0.38 12.90
CA PRO A 115 0.60 0.22 11.97
C PRO A 115 -0.08 1.10 10.91
N THR A 116 0.60 2.13 10.42
CA THR A 116 0.03 3.13 9.48
C THR A 116 -0.52 2.51 8.19
N ASN A 117 0.16 1.52 7.65
CA ASN A 117 -0.23 0.84 6.41
C ASN A 117 -0.83 -0.54 6.68
N ALA A 118 -1.31 -0.80 7.90
CA ALA A 118 -1.87 -2.10 8.23
C ALA A 118 -3.14 -2.38 7.43
N LEU A 119 -3.30 -3.64 7.02
CA LEU A 119 -4.50 -4.17 6.37
C LEU A 119 -5.77 -3.90 7.21
N ALA A 120 -5.62 -3.94 8.54
CA ALA A 120 -6.63 -3.59 9.54
C ALA A 120 -7.19 -2.15 9.45
N ARG A 121 -6.62 -1.27 8.62
CA ARG A 121 -7.12 0.10 8.40
C ARG A 121 -8.08 0.22 7.20
N GLY A 122 -8.62 -0.90 6.72
CA GLY A 122 -9.50 -0.90 5.54
C GLY A 122 -8.75 -0.78 4.22
N THR A 123 -7.44 -1.04 4.21
CA THR A 123 -6.62 -1.11 3.00
C THR A 123 -6.61 -2.49 2.36
N TRP A 124 -7.27 -3.47 2.98
CA TRP A 124 -7.30 -4.85 2.52
C TRP A 124 -8.70 -5.29 2.14
N ILE A 125 -8.84 -5.80 0.92
CA ILE A 125 -10.08 -6.37 0.39
C ILE A 125 -10.17 -7.87 0.70
N GLY A 126 -9.08 -8.50 1.15
CA GLY A 126 -8.95 -9.95 1.20
C GLY A 126 -8.39 -10.51 -0.12
N GLU A 127 -8.41 -11.83 -0.25
CA GLU A 127 -8.29 -12.47 -1.56
C GLU A 127 -9.54 -12.10 -2.38
N VAL A 128 -9.35 -11.82 -3.67
CA VAL A 128 -10.48 -11.50 -4.53
C VAL A 128 -11.23 -12.81 -4.82
N PRO A 129 -12.51 -12.95 -4.42
CA PRO A 129 -13.30 -14.16 -4.68
C PRO A 129 -13.34 -14.45 -6.17
N ARG A 130 -13.43 -15.74 -6.55
CA ARG A 130 -13.50 -16.12 -7.98
C ARG A 130 -14.63 -15.41 -8.73
N GLN A 131 -15.75 -15.20 -8.05
CA GLN A 131 -16.93 -14.50 -8.53
C GLN A 131 -16.64 -13.05 -8.90
N LEU A 132 -15.67 -12.40 -8.23
CA LEU A 132 -15.24 -11.03 -8.52
C LEU A 132 -13.99 -10.97 -9.42
N SER A 133 -13.32 -12.10 -9.65
CA SER A 133 -12.07 -12.17 -10.40
C SER A 133 -12.25 -11.96 -11.92
N ASP A 134 -13.42 -12.32 -12.47
CA ASP A 134 -13.72 -12.26 -13.91
C ASP A 134 -14.78 -11.19 -14.28
N LEU A 135 -14.78 -10.07 -13.55
CA LEU A 135 -15.72 -8.99 -13.84
C LEU A 135 -15.26 -8.15 -15.03
N ARG A 136 -16.17 -7.94 -15.98
CA ARG A 136 -15.99 -7.00 -17.10
C ARG A 136 -15.86 -5.57 -16.57
N PHE A 137 -15.27 -4.70 -17.37
CA PHE A 137 -15.10 -3.28 -17.02
C PHE A 137 -16.39 -2.61 -16.50
N MET A 138 -17.52 -2.88 -17.15
CA MET A 138 -18.83 -2.36 -16.74
C MET A 138 -19.30 -2.90 -15.38
N GLU A 139 -19.09 -4.19 -15.11
CA GLU A 139 -19.46 -4.83 -13.85
C GLU A 139 -18.59 -4.30 -12.70
N ARG A 140 -17.29 -4.10 -12.95
CA ARG A 140 -16.38 -3.45 -12.00
C ARG A 140 -16.83 -2.02 -11.66
N MET A 141 -17.29 -1.24 -12.64
CA MET A 141 -17.85 0.09 -12.38
C MET A 141 -19.16 0.03 -11.56
N LEU A 142 -19.98 -1.01 -11.75
CA LEU A 142 -21.21 -1.20 -10.99
C LEU A 142 -20.94 -1.55 -9.52
N ILE A 143 -19.93 -2.36 -9.21
CA ILE A 143 -19.65 -2.75 -7.81
C ILE A 143 -18.65 -1.82 -7.09
N ALA A 144 -18.05 -0.85 -7.79
CA ALA A 144 -17.06 0.05 -7.21
C ALA A 144 -17.68 0.90 -6.09
N ARG A 145 -17.04 0.90 -4.91
CA ARG A 145 -17.40 1.75 -3.76
C ARG A 145 -17.32 3.24 -4.10
N VAL A 146 -16.34 3.63 -4.93
CA VAL A 146 -16.18 5.00 -5.44
C VAL A 146 -16.39 4.97 -6.94
N ARG A 147 -17.39 5.71 -7.43
CA ARG A 147 -17.67 5.85 -8.86
C ARG A 147 -17.31 7.27 -9.28
N HIS A 148 -16.29 7.40 -10.13
CA HIS A 148 -16.00 8.70 -10.75
C HIS A 148 -17.05 8.98 -11.82
N THR A 149 -17.89 9.98 -11.59
CA THR A 149 -18.79 10.50 -12.62
C THR A 149 -18.01 11.48 -13.49
N CYS A 150 -17.61 11.04 -14.69
CA CYS A 150 -17.04 11.93 -15.69
C CYS A 150 -18.15 12.39 -16.64
N THR A 151 -18.40 13.70 -16.69
CA THR A 151 -19.37 14.28 -17.63
C THR A 151 -18.63 14.79 -18.87
N PHE A 152 -18.87 14.15 -20.01
CA PHE A 152 -18.36 14.63 -21.28
C PHE A 152 -19.33 15.63 -21.90
N VAL A 153 -18.87 16.87 -22.08
CA VAL A 153 -19.65 17.93 -22.70
C VAL A 153 -19.15 18.17 -24.10
N ARG A 154 -19.99 17.90 -25.12
CA ARG A 154 -19.66 18.20 -26.52
C ARG A 154 -20.03 19.64 -26.84
N ILE A 155 -19.02 20.47 -27.10
CA ILE A 155 -19.21 21.87 -27.49
C ILE A 155 -19.49 21.94 -28.99
N LYS A 156 -20.63 22.52 -29.39
CA LYS A 156 -20.99 22.69 -30.81
C LYS A 156 -20.47 24.00 -31.44
N ASN A 157 -20.19 25.05 -30.65
CA ASN A 157 -19.61 26.30 -31.15
C ASN A 157 -18.85 27.04 -30.05
N GLY A 158 -17.64 27.50 -30.35
CA GLY A 158 -16.76 28.24 -29.44
C GLY A 158 -16.85 29.75 -29.67
N MET A 159 -17.73 30.45 -28.97
CA MET A 159 -17.67 31.92 -28.87
C MET A 159 -17.88 32.36 -27.42
N ARG A 160 -16.88 33.10 -26.91
CA ARG A 160 -16.76 33.97 -25.70
C ARG A 160 -17.39 33.55 -24.34
N LYS A 161 -18.47 32.75 -24.29
CA LYS A 161 -19.06 32.15 -23.08
C LYS A 161 -19.56 30.73 -23.36
N MET A 162 -19.05 29.77 -22.59
CA MET A 162 -19.52 28.38 -22.60
C MET A 162 -20.92 28.28 -21.99
N LYS A 163 -21.88 27.71 -22.73
CA LYS A 163 -23.16 27.23 -22.20
C LYS A 163 -23.35 25.77 -22.62
N ALA A 164 -23.57 24.90 -21.66
CA ALA A 164 -23.88 23.50 -21.89
C ALA A 164 -24.91 23.01 -20.87
N ASN A 165 -25.76 22.08 -21.30
CA ASN A 165 -26.71 21.40 -20.44
C ASN A 165 -26.09 20.06 -20.03
N VAL A 166 -25.95 19.84 -18.73
CA VAL A 166 -25.49 18.57 -18.17
C VAL A 166 -26.69 17.89 -17.54
N ILE A 167 -26.95 16.64 -17.93
CA ILE A 167 -27.84 15.74 -17.22
C ILE A 167 -26.92 14.80 -16.44
N ALA A 168 -26.84 15.02 -15.13
CA ALA A 168 -26.14 14.13 -14.22
C ALA A 168 -27.19 13.39 -13.40
N PHE A 169 -27.06 12.07 -13.34
CA PHE A 169 -27.87 11.25 -12.45
C PHE A 169 -27.20 11.19 -11.08
N GLU A 170 -28.00 11.30 -10.02
CA GLU A 170 -27.51 11.11 -8.67
C GLU A 170 -27.00 9.67 -8.53
N ASN A 171 -25.73 9.55 -8.18
CA ASN A 171 -25.12 8.27 -7.90
C ASN A 171 -25.03 8.19 -6.37
N PRO A 172 -25.75 7.26 -5.70
CA PRO A 172 -25.67 7.12 -4.26
C PRO A 172 -24.31 6.49 -3.91
N THR A 173 -23.26 7.29 -3.99
CA THR A 173 -21.94 6.94 -3.49
C THR A 173 -21.83 7.42 -2.05
N PRO A 174 -21.53 6.54 -1.09
CA PRO A 174 -21.32 6.96 0.30
C PRO A 174 -20.19 7.99 0.37
N LEU A 175 -20.30 8.97 1.26
CA LEU A 175 -19.18 9.86 1.57
C LEU A 175 -18.02 8.98 2.07
N VAL A 176 -16.89 8.97 1.35
CA VAL A 176 -15.74 8.11 1.69
C VAL A 176 -14.73 8.82 2.59
N TYR A 177 -14.90 10.14 2.80
CA TYR A 177 -14.02 10.96 3.62
C TYR A 177 -14.81 11.56 4.79
N ASP A 178 -14.29 11.40 6.01
CA ASP A 178 -14.66 12.19 7.19
C ASP A 178 -13.81 13.47 7.26
#